data_AF-A0A3E0HFV8-F1
#
_entry.id   AF-A0A3E0HFV8-F1
#
_cell.length_a   1.000
_cell.length_b   1.000
_cell.length_c   1.000
_cell.angle_alpha   90.00
_cell.angle_beta   90.00
_cell.angle_gamma   90.00
#
_symmetry.space_group_name_H-M   'P 1'
#
loop_
_entity.id
_entity.type
_entity.pdbx_description
1 polymer ?
#
loop_
_entity_poly.entity_id
_entity_poly.type
_entity_poly.pdbx_seq_one_letter_code
_entity_poly.pdbx_strand_id
1 'polypeptide(L)'
;MKIIVTLISAFFFLCSFSQDKKGIKQELLISLYGGKQQKVINYDKSFVSDDRLFYESLDRPEAKFTLSDKEVIEKTLNNYIEGSSYNKLNTLKESFSKEATLYLTGEEGFKRYTPEEYTSFFSSDRKGEFNGRIGEIISIDVVNDIATAKVEILIPNRKWRFVDLFLLKKFTNDWKIISKTATREVSNETGNKILFVVSNTDYYIGTNIPTGNSFDEIVLAYKMFTEAGFNVDIISPKGGAVPLKYVDTSEKIKKEYLYDSDFMYALKTTKKPTQVHSSSYKAIYYVGGGSAMFNVPKNKEIQKLAIDIYEKQEGVISAVCHGTAGIVFLKKSNGEYVVKNKRVNGFPEDHEKKDKEYFKSFPFLIRKTVESHGGKFFYSNVSEEHVEVDGRLVTGQSPASVPKLVREVINIMNSK
;
A
#
# COMPACT_ATOMS: atom_id res chain seq x y z
N MET A 1 -47.91 -50.48 5.96
CA MET A 1 -49.32 -50.78 6.30
C MET A 1 -49.60 -50.08 7.62
N LYS A 2 -50.37 -48.96 7.62
CA LYS A 2 -51.68 -48.80 8.30
C LYS A 2 -51.58 -49.00 9.84
N ILE A 3 -51.97 -48.11 10.76
CA ILE A 3 -53.09 -47.16 10.90
C ILE A 3 -52.89 -46.42 12.26
N ILE A 4 -52.86 -45.08 12.32
CA ILE A 4 -53.82 -44.15 12.99
C ILE A 4 -54.46 -44.69 14.29
N VAL A 5 -54.38 -43.94 15.41
CA VAL A 5 -55.55 -43.58 16.27
C VAL A 5 -55.23 -42.30 17.08
N THR A 6 -56.26 -41.47 17.16
CA THR A 6 -56.41 -40.10 17.65
C THR A 6 -57.07 -40.08 19.05
N LEU A 7 -57.23 -38.87 19.63
CA LEU A 7 -58.19 -38.39 20.66
C LEU A 7 -57.66 -38.25 22.12
N ILE A 8 -57.57 -37.04 22.70
CA ILE A 8 -58.57 -36.08 23.25
C ILE A 8 -58.71 -36.20 24.77
N SER A 9 -58.50 -35.09 25.50
CA SER A 9 -59.33 -34.52 26.61
C SER A 9 -58.48 -33.46 27.36
N ALA A 10 -58.75 -32.15 27.31
CA ALA A 10 -59.91 -31.32 27.72
C ALA A 10 -59.94 -30.98 29.23
N PHE A 11 -59.89 -29.66 29.54
CA PHE A 11 -60.57 -28.90 30.64
C PHE A 11 -59.70 -27.71 31.12
N PHE A 12 -60.15 -26.47 31.42
CA PHE A 12 -61.46 -25.77 31.36
C PHE A 12 -61.22 -24.25 31.60
N PHE A 13 -62.09 -23.38 31.03
CA PHE A 13 -62.66 -22.09 31.53
C PHE A 13 -61.78 -20.95 32.15
N LEU A 14 -62.04 -19.63 32.04
CA LEU A 14 -62.85 -18.71 31.19
C LEU A 14 -62.70 -17.26 31.74
N CYS A 15 -62.94 -16.25 30.88
CA CYS A 15 -63.24 -14.81 31.15
C CYS A 15 -62.15 -13.95 31.82
N SER A 16 -61.96 -12.65 31.56
CA SER A 16 -62.43 -11.65 30.58
C SER A 16 -61.67 -10.35 30.95
N PHE A 17 -61.29 -9.53 29.97
CA PHE A 17 -61.52 -8.07 29.90
C PHE A 17 -60.49 -7.36 29.02
N SER A 18 -61.07 -6.47 28.22
CA SER A 18 -60.53 -5.72 27.10
C SER A 18 -60.00 -4.35 27.56
N GLN A 19 -59.10 -3.81 26.72
CA GLN A 19 -58.79 -2.39 26.48
C GLN A 19 -57.61 -1.70 27.18
N ASP A 20 -56.95 -0.89 26.34
CA ASP A 20 -56.00 0.20 26.57
C ASP A 20 -54.53 -0.07 26.87
N LYS A 21 -53.76 -0.34 25.80
CA LYS A 21 -52.33 0.06 25.70
C LYS A 21 -51.97 0.55 24.29
N LYS A 22 -52.63 1.62 23.80
CA LYS A 22 -52.20 2.36 22.59
C LYS A 22 -51.15 3.45 22.86
N GLY A 23 -50.76 3.68 24.13
CA GLY A 23 -49.79 4.70 24.53
C GLY A 23 -48.33 4.25 24.72
N ILE A 24 -48.02 2.94 24.65
CA ILE A 24 -46.67 2.42 24.99
C ILE A 24 -45.81 2.12 23.75
N LYS A 25 -46.40 2.17 22.54
CA LYS A 25 -45.68 1.84 21.30
C LYS A 25 -44.91 3.00 20.68
N GLN A 26 -45.12 4.24 21.14
CA GLN A 26 -44.53 5.44 20.54
C GLN A 26 -43.31 5.98 21.32
N GLU A 27 -43.19 5.68 22.61
CA GLU A 27 -41.96 5.95 23.38
C GLU A 27 -40.86 4.91 23.16
N LEU A 28 -41.19 3.69 22.69
CA LEU A 28 -40.17 2.68 22.35
C LEU A 28 -39.55 2.87 20.95
N LEU A 29 -40.12 3.71 20.10
CA LEU A 29 -39.67 3.92 18.71
C LEU A 29 -38.72 5.12 18.53
N ILE A 30 -38.61 6.01 19.52
CA ILE A 30 -37.69 7.18 19.46
C ILE A 30 -36.32 6.85 20.10
N SER A 31 -36.22 5.78 20.90
CA SER A 31 -34.94 5.28 21.45
C SER A 31 -34.09 4.47 20.45
N LEU A 32 -34.57 4.19 19.24
CA LEU A 32 -33.91 3.30 18.27
C LEU A 32 -33.22 4.02 17.10
N TYR A 33 -33.23 5.36 17.07
CA TYR A 33 -32.55 6.16 16.04
C TYR A 33 -31.68 7.30 16.62
N GLY A 34 -30.89 6.98 17.65
CA GLY A 34 -29.78 7.81 18.14
C GLY A 34 -28.45 7.17 17.76
N GLY A 35 -27.71 7.81 16.86
CA GLY A 35 -26.55 7.22 16.20
C GLY A 35 -25.40 6.77 17.13
N LYS A 36 -24.84 5.60 16.81
CA LYS A 36 -23.40 5.29 16.92
C LYS A 36 -23.12 3.95 16.25
N GLN A 37 -22.05 3.96 15.46
CA GLN A 37 -21.37 2.82 14.85
C GLN A 37 -21.68 1.45 15.46
N GLN A 38 -22.22 0.54 14.65
CA GLN A 38 -22.10 -0.88 14.92
C GLN A 38 -20.61 -1.25 14.93
N LYS A 39 -20.06 -1.45 16.13
CA LYS A 39 -18.85 -2.24 16.35
C LYS A 39 -19.18 -3.67 15.98
N VAL A 40 -18.71 -4.15 14.84
CA VAL A 40 -18.69 -5.59 14.57
C VAL A 40 -17.57 -6.19 15.41
N ILE A 41 -17.97 -6.82 16.52
CA ILE A 41 -17.21 -7.85 17.23
C ILE A 41 -17.72 -9.16 16.61
N ASN A 42 -16.85 -9.92 15.94
CA ASN A 42 -17.24 -11.07 15.10
C ASN A 42 -18.10 -12.10 15.86
N TYR A 43 -19.33 -12.29 15.41
CA TYR A 43 -19.96 -13.62 15.29
C TYR A 43 -20.88 -13.62 14.06
N ASP A 44 -20.64 -14.61 13.20
CA ASP A 44 -21.49 -15.20 12.16
C ASP A 44 -22.83 -14.50 11.83
N LYS A 45 -22.90 -13.90 10.63
CA LYS A 45 -24.00 -14.00 9.65
C LYS A 45 -23.80 -12.99 8.52
N SER A 46 -23.62 -13.52 7.32
CA SER A 46 -23.72 -12.83 6.03
C SER A 46 -25.02 -12.04 5.92
N PHE A 47 -25.00 -10.85 5.30
CA PHE A 47 -25.94 -10.45 4.24
C PHE A 47 -25.38 -9.27 3.44
N VAL A 48 -25.52 -9.38 2.11
CA VAL A 48 -25.25 -8.37 1.09
C VAL A 48 -26.44 -7.40 1.03
N SER A 49 -26.20 -6.12 0.75
CA SER A 49 -27.23 -5.21 0.23
C SER A 49 -26.66 -4.42 -0.95
N ASP A 50 -27.33 -4.58 -2.09
CA ASP A 50 -27.31 -3.68 -3.24
C ASP A 50 -27.82 -2.31 -2.78
N ASP A 51 -27.13 -1.24 -3.17
CA ASP A 51 -27.77 -0.04 -3.71
C ASP A 51 -26.72 0.88 -4.35
N ARG A 52 -26.85 1.08 -5.65
CA ARG A 52 -26.04 1.99 -6.49
C ARG A 52 -26.67 3.38 -6.46
N LEU A 53 -25.90 4.39 -6.10
CA LEU A 53 -26.28 5.79 -6.29
C LEU A 53 -25.23 6.52 -7.14
N PHE A 54 -25.73 7.14 -8.21
CA PHE A 54 -25.04 7.97 -9.20
C PHE A 54 -24.40 9.20 -8.55
N TYR A 55 -23.23 9.62 -9.04
CA TYR A 55 -22.62 10.92 -8.73
C TYR A 55 -22.69 11.84 -9.95
N GLU A 56 -23.43 12.94 -9.82
CA GLU A 56 -23.25 14.15 -10.63
C GLU A 56 -22.21 15.07 -9.97
N SER A 57 -21.37 15.69 -10.78
CA SER A 57 -20.32 16.62 -10.36
C SER A 57 -20.89 18.01 -10.08
N LEU A 58 -20.58 18.59 -8.92
CA LEU A 58 -20.77 20.01 -8.65
C LEU A 58 -19.40 20.69 -8.52
N ASP A 59 -19.20 21.73 -9.34
CA ASP A 59 -18.09 22.67 -9.26
C ASP A 59 -17.99 23.26 -7.85
N ARG A 60 -16.78 23.22 -7.26
CA ARG A 60 -16.49 23.84 -5.96
C ARG A 60 -15.50 25.00 -6.13
N PRO A 61 -15.73 26.14 -5.45
CA PRO A 61 -14.77 27.25 -5.40
C PRO A 61 -13.52 26.86 -4.61
N GLU A 62 -12.38 27.44 -4.99
CA GLU A 62 -11.04 27.16 -4.42
C GLU A 62 -11.01 27.31 -2.89
N ALA A 63 -10.75 26.20 -2.21
CA ALA A 63 -10.59 26.14 -0.76
C ALA A 63 -9.16 26.54 -0.37
N LYS A 64 -9.02 27.45 0.61
CA LYS A 64 -7.77 27.60 1.36
C LYS A 64 -7.52 26.29 2.12
N PHE A 65 -6.50 25.54 1.72
CA PHE A 65 -6.22 24.19 2.21
C PHE A 65 -5.75 24.21 3.68
N THR A 66 -6.57 23.68 4.59
CA THR A 66 -6.11 23.22 5.92
C THR A 66 -5.57 21.79 5.79
N LEU A 67 -4.37 21.52 6.31
CA LEU A 67 -3.81 20.17 6.35
C LEU A 67 -4.72 19.24 7.16
N SER A 68 -4.85 18.00 6.71
CA SER A 68 -5.52 16.93 7.46
C SER A 68 -4.68 16.52 8.68
N ASP A 69 -5.33 15.97 9.72
CA ASP A 69 -4.64 15.49 10.92
C ASP A 69 -3.53 14.49 10.59
N LYS A 70 -3.76 13.62 9.59
CA LYS A 70 -2.75 12.66 9.12
C LYS A 70 -1.51 13.36 8.57
N GLU A 71 -1.66 14.41 7.76
CA GLU A 71 -0.52 15.15 7.19
C GLU A 71 0.30 15.87 8.28
N VAL A 72 -0.36 16.37 9.33
CA VAL A 72 0.34 16.98 10.48
C VAL A 72 1.08 15.91 11.28
N ILE A 73 0.47 14.73 11.52
CA ILE A 73 1.13 13.60 12.18
C ILE A 73 2.34 13.12 11.36
N GLU A 74 2.19 12.95 10.05
CA GLU A 74 3.28 12.59 9.14
C GLU A 74 4.42 13.61 9.22
N LYS A 75 4.11 14.91 9.26
CA LYS A 75 5.10 15.97 9.46
C LYS A 75 5.81 15.85 10.82
N THR A 76 5.10 15.59 11.91
CA THR A 76 5.69 15.40 13.24
C THR A 76 6.62 14.18 13.27
N LEU A 77 6.22 13.06 12.67
CA LEU A 77 7.04 11.85 12.59
C LEU A 77 8.25 12.04 11.66
N ASN A 78 8.10 12.78 10.56
CA ASN A 78 9.21 13.13 9.69
C ASN A 78 10.21 14.06 10.39
N ASN A 79 9.74 15.01 11.20
CA ASN A 79 10.61 15.83 12.06
C ASN A 79 11.37 14.98 13.08
N TYR A 80 10.72 13.96 13.66
CA TYR A 80 11.39 12.98 14.53
C TYR A 80 12.48 12.21 13.76
N ILE A 81 12.15 11.67 12.58
CA ILE A 81 13.08 10.92 11.73
C ILE A 81 14.27 11.82 11.36
N GLU A 82 14.01 12.96 10.72
CA GLU A 82 15.04 13.90 10.26
C GLU A 82 15.87 14.45 11.44
N GLY A 83 15.21 14.79 12.55
CA GLY A 83 15.85 15.20 13.79
C GLY A 83 16.88 14.19 14.27
N SER A 84 16.48 12.91 14.31
CA SER A 84 17.36 11.82 14.73
C SER A 84 18.41 11.46 13.69
N SER A 85 18.14 11.61 12.39
CA SER A 85 19.03 11.21 11.29
C SER A 85 20.10 12.23 10.96
N TYR A 86 19.85 13.52 11.24
CA TYR A 86 20.75 14.62 10.92
C TYR A 86 21.21 15.39 12.15
N ASN A 87 21.09 14.81 13.35
CA ASN A 87 21.44 15.44 14.63
C ASN A 87 20.81 16.84 14.83
N LYS A 88 19.57 17.05 14.35
CA LYS A 88 18.84 18.32 14.52
C LYS A 88 18.08 18.27 15.85
N LEU A 89 18.81 18.43 16.96
CA LEU A 89 18.32 18.20 18.33
C LEU A 89 17.04 18.99 18.67
N ASN A 90 16.95 20.26 18.25
CA ASN A 90 15.75 21.07 18.49
C ASN A 90 14.54 20.51 17.73
N THR A 91 14.69 20.18 16.45
CA THR A 91 13.63 19.56 15.63
C THR A 91 13.19 18.23 16.22
N LEU A 92 14.15 17.41 16.67
CA LEU A 92 13.87 16.14 17.34
C LEU A 92 13.08 16.38 18.63
N LYS A 93 13.55 17.29 19.49
CA LYS A 93 12.90 17.61 20.77
C LYS A 93 11.48 18.14 20.57
N GLU A 94 11.30 19.04 19.61
CA GLU A 94 10.01 19.66 19.28
C GLU A 94 8.98 18.68 18.68
N SER A 95 9.40 17.50 18.21
CA SER A 95 8.46 16.44 17.80
C SER A 95 7.71 15.83 19.00
N PHE A 96 8.27 15.94 20.20
CA PHE A 96 7.68 15.45 21.45
C PHE A 96 6.88 16.55 22.17
N SER A 97 5.88 16.13 22.96
CA SER A 97 5.33 17.01 23.99
C SER A 97 6.35 17.17 25.13
N LYS A 98 6.24 18.27 25.89
CA LYS A 98 7.14 18.52 27.04
C LYS A 98 7.07 17.42 28.11
N GLU A 99 5.91 16.79 28.25
CA GLU A 99 5.62 15.74 29.23
C GLU A 99 5.78 14.33 28.64
N ALA A 100 6.29 14.20 27.42
CA ALA A 100 6.39 12.90 26.77
C ALA A 100 7.29 11.96 27.56
N THR A 101 6.93 10.68 27.62
CA THR A 101 7.73 9.65 28.29
C THR A 101 8.18 8.61 27.29
N LEU A 102 9.49 8.35 27.25
CA LEU A 102 10.08 7.35 26.39
C LEU A 102 10.47 6.12 27.23
N TYR A 103 9.91 4.97 26.89
CA TYR A 103 10.12 3.69 27.55
C TYR A 103 11.10 2.85 26.72
N LEU A 104 12.38 2.85 27.10
CA LEU A 104 13.44 2.24 26.30
C LEU A 104 14.25 1.24 27.12
N THR A 105 14.86 0.27 26.45
CA THR A 105 15.79 -0.69 27.05
C THR A 105 17.21 -0.27 26.71
N GLY A 106 18.00 0.08 27.75
CA GLY A 106 19.43 0.34 27.65
C GLY A 106 20.27 -0.86 28.12
N GLU A 107 21.57 -0.65 28.34
CA GLU A 107 22.49 -1.70 28.83
C GLU A 107 22.11 -2.19 30.24
N GLU A 108 21.65 -1.29 31.10
CA GLU A 108 21.20 -1.59 32.46
C GLU A 108 19.73 -2.06 32.52
N GLY A 109 19.11 -2.32 31.37
CA GLY A 109 17.72 -2.77 31.25
C GLY A 109 16.73 -1.63 30.99
N PHE A 110 15.47 -1.85 31.40
CA PHE A 110 14.36 -0.94 31.13
C PHE A 110 14.51 0.38 31.90
N LYS A 111 14.39 1.51 31.19
CA LYS A 111 14.47 2.85 31.77
C LYS A 111 13.51 3.83 31.07
N ARG A 112 13.06 4.82 31.83
CA ARG A 112 12.28 5.95 31.32
C ARG A 112 13.20 7.12 31.01
N TYR A 113 12.94 7.79 29.90
CA TYR A 113 13.64 8.99 29.48
C TYR A 113 12.66 10.10 29.15
N THR A 114 13.03 11.32 29.48
CA THR A 114 12.42 12.56 28.98
C THR A 114 12.91 12.85 27.55
N PRO A 115 12.23 13.73 26.79
CA PRO A 115 12.71 14.16 25.47
C PRO A 115 14.10 14.79 25.53
N GLU A 116 14.40 15.53 26.60
CA GLU A 116 15.72 16.16 26.79
C GLU A 116 16.81 15.09 26.94
N GLU A 117 16.62 14.12 27.84
CA GLU A 117 17.56 13.01 28.03
C GLU A 117 17.73 12.19 26.75
N TYR A 118 16.64 11.92 26.02
CA TYR A 118 16.72 11.19 24.75
C TYR A 118 17.51 11.94 23.68
N THR A 119 17.36 13.27 23.59
CA THR A 119 18.11 14.07 22.62
C THR A 119 19.61 14.07 22.91
N SER A 120 20.03 13.83 24.16
CA SER A 120 21.45 13.70 24.51
C SER A 120 22.14 12.47 23.91
N PHE A 121 21.37 11.51 23.36
CA PHE A 121 21.93 10.35 22.65
C PHE A 121 22.50 10.69 21.27
N PHE A 122 22.26 11.92 20.79
CA PHE A 122 22.68 12.40 19.47
C PHE A 122 23.71 13.51 19.60
N SER A 123 24.65 13.58 18.64
CA SER A 123 25.79 14.48 18.70
C SER A 123 25.39 15.93 18.41
N SER A 124 25.57 16.85 19.35
CA SER A 124 25.37 18.30 19.12
C SER A 124 26.34 18.88 18.09
N ASP A 125 27.56 18.37 18.04
CA ASP A 125 28.67 18.98 17.29
C ASP A 125 28.63 18.66 15.78
N ARG A 126 27.69 17.80 15.36
CA ARG A 126 27.51 17.34 13.97
C ARG A 126 26.11 17.65 13.46
N LYS A 127 25.58 18.81 13.86
CA LYS A 127 24.24 19.26 13.46
C LYS A 127 24.14 19.39 11.93
N GLY A 128 23.15 18.72 11.35
CA GLY A 128 22.90 18.69 9.91
C GLY A 128 23.63 17.58 9.16
N GLU A 129 24.58 16.87 9.80
CA GLU A 129 25.27 15.74 9.18
C GLU A 129 24.45 14.47 9.28
N PHE A 130 24.31 13.75 8.16
CA PHE A 130 23.65 12.45 8.14
C PHE A 130 24.45 11.42 8.96
N ASN A 131 23.82 10.81 9.95
CA ASN A 131 24.48 9.88 10.88
C ASN A 131 24.24 8.39 10.55
N GLY A 132 23.69 8.10 9.37
CA GLY A 132 23.45 6.72 8.90
C GLY A 132 22.11 6.13 9.30
N ARG A 133 21.24 6.89 9.99
CA ARG A 133 19.87 6.46 10.34
C ARG A 133 18.92 6.76 9.19
N ILE A 134 18.37 5.73 8.56
CA ILE A 134 17.35 5.86 7.52
C ILE A 134 16.00 5.56 8.15
N GLY A 135 15.09 6.54 8.19
CA GLY A 135 13.78 6.37 8.82
C GLY A 135 12.62 6.29 7.85
N GLU A 136 11.61 5.51 8.20
CA GLU A 136 10.38 5.33 7.42
C GLU A 136 9.16 5.18 8.33
N ILE A 137 8.08 5.88 7.99
CA ILE A 137 6.78 5.69 8.65
C ILE A 137 6.14 4.42 8.08
N ILE A 138 5.88 3.45 8.93
CA ILE A 138 5.28 2.16 8.55
C ILE A 138 3.76 2.23 8.63
N SER A 139 3.22 2.79 9.72
CA SER A 139 1.78 2.96 9.87
C SER A 139 1.41 4.10 10.80
N ILE A 140 0.23 4.66 10.55
CA ILE A 140 -0.45 5.66 11.38
C ILE A 140 -1.93 5.26 11.48
N ASP A 141 -2.43 5.19 12.70
CA ASP A 141 -3.86 5.04 12.99
C ASP A 141 -4.35 6.21 13.84
N VAL A 142 -5.40 6.91 13.38
CA VAL A 142 -5.89 8.14 13.99
C VAL A 142 -7.32 7.93 14.48
N VAL A 143 -7.56 8.25 15.75
CA VAL A 143 -8.88 8.19 16.38
C VAL A 143 -9.15 9.51 17.08
N ASN A 144 -9.98 10.36 16.48
CA ASN A 144 -10.29 11.70 16.97
C ASN A 144 -9.02 12.53 17.24
N ASP A 145 -8.67 12.69 18.51
CA ASP A 145 -7.61 13.55 19.03
C ASP A 145 -6.40 12.76 19.58
N ILE A 146 -6.35 11.45 19.28
CA ILE A 146 -5.23 10.54 19.57
C ILE A 146 -4.81 9.79 18.30
N ALA A 147 -3.56 9.35 18.25
CA ALA A 147 -3.06 8.48 17.19
C ALA A 147 -2.00 7.51 17.72
N THR A 148 -1.88 6.37 17.04
CA THR A 148 -0.72 5.49 17.18
C THR A 148 0.07 5.51 15.88
N ALA A 149 1.39 5.35 15.99
CA ALA A 149 2.24 5.23 14.81
C ALA A 149 3.37 4.24 15.02
N LYS A 150 3.79 3.60 13.93
CA LYS A 150 4.96 2.73 13.84
C LYS A 150 5.95 3.35 12.87
N VAL A 151 7.20 3.52 13.30
CA VAL A 151 8.31 4.01 12.48
C VAL A 151 9.44 2.99 12.53
N GLU A 152 10.04 2.74 11.39
CA GLU A 152 11.27 1.98 11.27
C GLU A 152 12.46 2.92 11.18
N ILE A 153 13.56 2.58 11.87
CA ILE A 153 14.86 3.23 11.68
C ILE A 153 15.92 2.17 11.37
N LEU A 154 16.46 2.21 10.17
CA LEU A 154 17.56 1.36 9.73
C LEU A 154 18.90 2.03 9.95
N ILE A 155 19.89 1.24 10.36
CA ILE A 155 21.30 1.63 10.39
C ILE A 155 22.10 0.52 9.70
N PRO A 156 22.15 0.53 8.35
CA PRO A 156 22.69 -0.59 7.56
C PRO A 156 24.12 -0.97 7.94
N ASN A 157 24.99 0.03 8.17
CA ASN A 157 26.40 -0.20 8.56
C ASN A 157 26.55 -0.96 9.89
N ARG A 158 25.52 -0.98 10.73
CA ARG A 158 25.49 -1.73 12.00
C ARG A 158 24.62 -2.97 11.94
N LYS A 159 23.94 -3.24 10.80
CA LYS A 159 22.92 -4.29 10.67
C LYS A 159 21.82 -4.18 11.72
N TRP A 160 21.45 -2.96 12.06
CA TRP A 160 20.43 -2.68 13.07
C TRP A 160 19.17 -2.15 12.41
N ARG A 161 18.03 -2.67 12.86
CA ARG A 161 16.70 -2.13 12.58
C ARG A 161 16.04 -1.82 13.91
N PHE A 162 15.55 -0.60 14.07
CA PHE A 162 14.72 -0.22 15.20
C PHE A 162 13.27 -0.15 14.75
N VAL A 163 12.39 -0.71 15.57
CA VAL A 163 10.95 -0.55 15.43
C VAL A 163 10.49 0.35 16.57
N ASP A 164 10.15 1.58 16.21
CA ASP A 164 9.65 2.60 17.11
C ASP A 164 8.12 2.63 17.10
N LEU A 165 7.52 2.59 18.28
CA LEU A 165 6.07 2.74 18.46
C LEU A 165 5.77 4.02 19.22
N PHE A 166 4.77 4.76 18.76
CA PHE A 166 4.40 6.06 19.30
C PHE A 166 2.92 6.12 19.69
N LEU A 167 2.66 6.86 20.77
CA LEU A 167 1.36 7.48 21.03
C LEU A 167 1.48 8.98 20.75
N LEU A 168 0.53 9.52 19.99
CA LEU A 168 0.46 10.94 19.67
C LEU A 168 -0.87 11.53 20.14
N LYS A 169 -0.83 12.81 20.46
CA LYS A 169 -2.00 13.60 20.90
C LYS A 169 -2.13 14.86 20.07
N LYS A 170 -3.37 15.20 19.72
CA LYS A 170 -3.72 16.48 19.13
C LYS A 170 -3.71 17.58 20.18
N PHE A 171 -2.99 18.66 19.90
CA PHE A 171 -3.01 19.93 20.62
C PHE A 171 -3.68 20.99 19.74
N THR A 172 -3.94 22.17 20.30
CA THR A 172 -4.71 23.25 19.64
C THR A 172 -4.27 23.52 18.19
N ASN A 173 -2.97 23.47 17.90
CA ASN A 173 -2.42 23.81 16.58
C ASN A 173 -1.45 22.74 16.01
N ASP A 174 -1.27 21.60 16.67
CA ASP A 174 -0.26 20.61 16.25
C ASP A 174 -0.55 19.20 16.80
N TRP A 175 0.16 18.20 16.29
CA TRP A 175 0.23 16.85 16.86
C TRP A 175 1.61 16.60 17.44
N LYS A 176 1.68 16.09 18.67
CA LYS A 176 2.96 15.78 19.33
C LYS A 176 3.01 14.33 19.77
N ILE A 177 4.22 13.76 19.77
CA ILE A 177 4.51 12.47 20.38
C ILE A 177 4.45 12.63 21.89
N ILE A 178 3.56 11.89 22.55
CA ILE A 178 3.41 11.89 24.02
C ILE A 178 4.02 10.64 24.68
N SER A 179 4.25 9.58 23.91
CA SER A 179 4.91 8.37 24.38
C SER A 179 5.66 7.69 23.24
N LYS A 180 6.79 7.06 23.58
CA LYS A 180 7.57 6.23 22.66
C LYS A 180 8.00 4.95 23.36
N THR A 181 8.02 3.85 22.64
CA THR A 181 8.85 2.68 22.96
C THR A 181 9.60 2.22 21.72
N ALA A 182 10.60 1.36 21.88
CA ALA A 182 11.31 0.77 20.75
C ALA A 182 11.91 -0.59 21.09
N THR A 183 12.08 -1.39 20.05
CA THR A 183 12.94 -2.57 20.05
C THR A 183 13.98 -2.48 18.94
N ARG A 184 15.06 -3.25 19.08
CA ARG A 184 16.12 -3.38 18.08
C ARG A 184 16.19 -4.83 17.61
N GLU A 185 16.27 -5.00 16.30
CA GLU A 185 16.42 -6.27 15.61
C GLU A 185 17.69 -6.26 14.74
N VAL A 186 18.22 -7.44 14.45
CA VAL A 186 19.23 -7.61 13.41
C VAL A 186 18.53 -7.50 12.05
N SER A 187 19.09 -6.74 11.13
CA SER A 187 18.54 -6.60 9.77
C SER A 187 19.63 -6.74 8.70
N ASN A 188 19.24 -7.32 7.57
CA ASN A 188 20.02 -7.40 6.34
C ASN A 188 19.67 -6.27 5.35
N GLU A 189 18.79 -5.35 5.73
CA GLU A 189 18.36 -4.26 4.86
C GLU A 189 19.50 -3.28 4.58
N THR A 190 19.67 -2.98 3.30
CA THR A 190 20.76 -2.15 2.78
C THR A 190 20.42 -0.66 2.77
N GLY A 191 19.13 -0.32 2.93
CA GLY A 191 18.60 1.03 2.72
C GLY A 191 18.36 1.38 1.24
N ASN A 192 18.72 0.50 0.30
CA ASN A 192 18.33 0.64 -1.10
C ASN A 192 16.84 0.33 -1.28
N LYS A 193 16.15 1.14 -2.10
CA LYS A 193 14.71 0.98 -2.31
C LYS A 193 14.33 0.58 -3.73
N ILE A 194 13.23 -0.15 -3.84
CA ILE A 194 12.51 -0.48 -5.07
C ILE A 194 11.15 0.22 -5.06
N LEU A 195 10.78 0.83 -6.17
CA LEU A 195 9.50 1.52 -6.32
C LEU A 195 8.50 0.62 -7.06
N PHE A 196 7.51 0.11 -6.34
CA PHE A 196 6.41 -0.66 -6.92
C PHE A 196 5.34 0.29 -7.47
N VAL A 197 4.87 0.00 -8.68
CA VAL A 197 3.79 0.74 -9.34
C VAL A 197 2.58 -0.16 -9.46
N VAL A 198 1.47 0.28 -8.85
CA VAL A 198 0.15 -0.36 -8.88
C VAL A 198 -0.91 0.64 -9.36
N SER A 199 -2.12 0.17 -9.64
CA SER A 199 -3.23 0.97 -10.16
C SER A 199 -4.37 1.08 -9.15
N ASN A 200 -5.06 2.23 -9.13
CA ASN A 200 -6.30 2.42 -8.37
C ASN A 200 -7.55 1.93 -9.13
N THR A 201 -7.43 1.44 -10.36
CA THR A 201 -8.58 1.03 -11.18
C THR A 201 -9.17 -0.29 -10.70
N ASP A 202 -10.44 -0.26 -10.29
CA ASP A 202 -11.19 -1.37 -9.67
C ASP A 202 -12.18 -2.05 -10.61
N TYR A 203 -12.56 -1.39 -11.70
CA TYR A 203 -13.35 -1.96 -12.81
C TYR A 203 -12.69 -1.71 -14.15
N TYR A 204 -12.86 -2.64 -15.08
CA TYR A 204 -12.54 -2.38 -16.48
C TYR A 204 -13.41 -1.23 -17.00
N ILE A 205 -12.77 -0.13 -17.45
CA ILE A 205 -13.44 1.13 -17.76
C ILE A 205 -14.57 0.92 -18.77
N GLY A 206 -15.78 1.39 -18.44
CA GLY A 206 -16.96 1.25 -19.30
C GLY A 206 -17.70 -0.08 -19.15
N THR A 207 -17.34 -0.91 -18.16
CA THR A 207 -17.99 -2.20 -17.86
C THR A 207 -18.29 -2.31 -16.36
N ASN A 208 -19.08 -3.31 -15.96
CA ASN A 208 -19.29 -3.68 -14.55
C ASN A 208 -18.38 -4.84 -14.10
N ILE A 209 -17.33 -5.16 -14.85
CA ILE A 209 -16.44 -6.29 -14.55
C ILE A 209 -15.31 -5.81 -13.60
N PRO A 210 -15.21 -6.37 -12.38
CA PRO A 210 -14.19 -5.97 -11.44
C PRO A 210 -12.81 -6.46 -11.86
N THR A 211 -11.81 -5.61 -11.68
CA THR A 211 -10.38 -5.87 -11.91
C THR A 211 -9.56 -5.49 -10.68
N GLY A 212 -8.24 -5.61 -10.77
CA GLY A 212 -7.35 -5.26 -9.67
C GLY A 212 -5.90 -5.61 -9.99
N ASN A 213 -5.03 -5.22 -9.09
CA ASN A 213 -3.62 -5.56 -9.14
C ASN A 213 -3.45 -7.03 -8.76
N SER A 214 -2.53 -7.73 -9.42
CA SER A 214 -2.28 -9.14 -9.11
C SER A 214 -1.64 -9.28 -7.73
N PHE A 215 -2.38 -9.77 -6.74
CA PHE A 215 -1.87 -9.94 -5.38
C PHE A 215 -0.67 -10.89 -5.33
N ASP A 216 -0.71 -11.92 -6.16
CA ASP A 216 0.36 -12.90 -6.32
C ASP A 216 1.67 -12.25 -6.81
N GLU A 217 1.58 -11.41 -7.85
CA GLU A 217 2.75 -10.71 -8.39
C GLU A 217 3.33 -9.67 -7.43
N ILE A 218 2.49 -9.04 -6.59
CA ILE A 218 2.94 -8.14 -5.52
C ILE A 218 3.66 -8.95 -4.46
N VAL A 219 3.02 -10.00 -3.91
CA VAL A 219 3.53 -10.78 -2.79
C VAL A 219 4.86 -11.45 -3.13
N LEU A 220 4.93 -12.13 -4.29
CA LEU A 220 6.15 -12.82 -4.71
C LEU A 220 7.31 -11.83 -4.89
N ALA A 221 7.07 -10.70 -5.57
CA ALA A 221 8.11 -9.71 -5.78
C ALA A 221 8.53 -9.02 -4.48
N TYR A 222 7.56 -8.61 -3.67
CA TYR A 222 7.81 -7.95 -2.38
C TYR A 222 8.69 -8.83 -1.49
N LYS A 223 8.29 -10.09 -1.29
CA LYS A 223 9.05 -11.06 -0.50
C LYS A 223 10.50 -11.19 -0.99
N MET A 224 10.69 -11.39 -2.29
CA MET A 224 12.02 -11.64 -2.84
C MET A 224 12.93 -10.41 -2.77
N PHE A 225 12.39 -9.19 -2.96
CA PHE A 225 13.16 -7.96 -2.79
C PHE A 225 13.51 -7.72 -1.31
N THR A 226 12.57 -7.91 -0.38
CA THR A 226 12.84 -7.71 1.05
C THR A 226 13.81 -8.76 1.61
N GLU A 227 13.71 -10.02 1.20
CA GLU A 227 14.70 -11.06 1.56
C GLU A 227 16.11 -10.75 1.04
N ALA A 228 16.20 -10.06 -0.10
CA ALA A 228 17.46 -9.57 -0.65
C ALA A 228 17.95 -8.26 0.00
N GLY A 229 17.25 -7.75 1.02
CA GLY A 229 17.64 -6.56 1.79
C GLY A 229 17.26 -5.23 1.14
N PHE A 230 16.28 -5.22 0.23
CA PHE A 230 15.73 -4.00 -0.34
C PHE A 230 14.44 -3.59 0.35
N ASN A 231 14.28 -2.29 0.59
CA ASN A 231 13.01 -1.71 1.03
C ASN A 231 12.10 -1.49 -0.19
N VAL A 232 10.78 -1.58 0.01
CA VAL A 232 9.81 -1.42 -1.07
C VAL A 232 8.83 -0.29 -0.75
N ASP A 233 8.80 0.72 -1.61
CA ASP A 233 7.74 1.72 -1.63
C ASP A 233 6.69 1.36 -2.67
N ILE A 234 5.41 1.57 -2.36
CA ILE A 234 4.31 1.30 -3.28
C ILE A 234 3.62 2.61 -3.64
N ILE A 235 3.56 2.91 -4.94
CA ILE A 235 2.82 4.07 -5.46
C ILE A 235 1.64 3.64 -6.33
N SER A 236 0.61 4.49 -6.35
CA SER A 236 -0.49 4.42 -7.31
C SER A 236 -0.81 5.81 -7.85
N PRO A 237 -1.46 5.95 -9.03
CA PRO A 237 -1.75 7.25 -9.63
C PRO A 237 -2.39 8.27 -8.69
N LYS A 238 -3.27 7.84 -7.79
CA LYS A 238 -3.99 8.70 -6.83
C LYS A 238 -3.49 8.56 -5.39
N GLY A 239 -2.56 7.65 -5.13
CA GLY A 239 -2.24 7.17 -3.78
C GLY A 239 -3.44 6.43 -3.15
N GLY A 240 -3.33 6.11 -1.86
CA GLY A 240 -4.40 5.47 -1.09
C GLY A 240 -4.58 3.99 -1.41
N ALA A 241 -5.79 3.48 -1.16
CA ALA A 241 -6.08 2.06 -1.28
C ALA A 241 -6.16 1.62 -2.76
N VAL A 242 -5.73 0.39 -3.02
CA VAL A 242 -5.77 -0.22 -4.35
C VAL A 242 -6.57 -1.51 -4.36
N PRO A 243 -7.29 -1.81 -5.47
CA PRO A 243 -8.01 -3.06 -5.63
C PRO A 243 -7.06 -4.23 -5.87
N LEU A 244 -7.37 -5.39 -5.31
CA LEU A 244 -6.57 -6.61 -5.41
C LEU A 244 -7.37 -7.71 -6.14
N LYS A 245 -6.67 -8.49 -6.97
CA LYS A 245 -7.18 -9.69 -7.64
C LYS A 245 -6.27 -10.88 -7.36
N TYR A 246 -6.83 -12.08 -7.56
CA TYR A 246 -6.13 -13.36 -7.38
C TYR A 246 -5.64 -13.60 -5.95
N VAL A 247 -6.40 -13.11 -4.96
CA VAL A 247 -6.18 -13.43 -3.55
C VAL A 247 -6.67 -14.85 -3.30
N ASP A 248 -5.75 -15.74 -2.92
CA ASP A 248 -6.04 -17.13 -2.58
C ASP A 248 -5.40 -17.44 -1.22
N THR A 249 -6.23 -17.69 -0.21
CA THR A 249 -5.78 -17.98 1.16
C THR A 249 -5.47 -19.46 1.42
N SER A 250 -5.68 -20.32 0.42
CA SER A 250 -5.21 -21.71 0.48
C SER A 250 -3.69 -21.80 0.30
N GLU A 251 -3.10 -20.81 -0.40
CA GLU A 251 -1.65 -20.70 -0.56
C GLU A 251 -1.02 -20.00 0.66
N LYS A 252 -0.08 -20.69 1.31
CA LYS A 252 0.54 -20.24 2.57
C LYS A 252 1.07 -18.81 2.49
N ILE A 253 1.81 -18.49 1.42
CA ILE A 253 2.48 -17.19 1.31
C ILE A 253 1.49 -16.04 1.10
N LYS A 254 0.46 -16.25 0.30
CA LYS A 254 -0.60 -15.27 0.07
C LYS A 254 -1.39 -15.02 1.36
N LYS A 255 -1.69 -16.10 2.10
CA LYS A 255 -2.35 -16.00 3.40
C LYS A 255 -1.52 -15.22 4.41
N GLU A 256 -0.21 -15.48 4.48
CA GLU A 256 0.72 -14.78 5.36
C GLU A 256 0.68 -13.26 5.12
N TYR A 257 0.88 -12.83 3.87
CA TYR A 257 0.87 -11.41 3.53
C TYR A 257 -0.52 -10.76 3.58
N LEU A 258 -1.59 -11.50 3.31
CA LEU A 258 -2.95 -10.96 3.44
C LEU A 258 -3.28 -10.57 4.89
N TYR A 259 -2.67 -11.25 5.86
CA TYR A 259 -2.86 -10.98 7.29
C TYR A 259 -1.66 -10.27 7.93
N ASP A 260 -0.68 -9.86 7.14
CA ASP A 260 0.39 -8.96 7.59
C ASP A 260 -0.14 -7.53 7.65
N SER A 261 -0.17 -6.95 8.85
CA SER A 261 -0.75 -5.62 9.07
C SER A 261 0.03 -4.51 8.39
N ASP A 262 1.36 -4.60 8.35
CA ASP A 262 2.21 -3.54 7.80
C ASP A 262 2.14 -3.56 6.28
N PHE A 263 2.21 -4.75 5.67
CA PHE A 263 2.09 -4.95 4.23
C PHE A 263 0.71 -4.52 3.72
N MET A 264 -0.37 -4.94 4.38
CA MET A 264 -1.72 -4.53 3.98
C MET A 264 -1.97 -3.04 4.26
N TYR A 265 -1.33 -2.45 5.28
CA TYR A 265 -1.35 -1.00 5.47
C TYR A 265 -0.67 -0.28 4.29
N ALA A 266 0.48 -0.76 3.82
CA ALA A 266 1.17 -0.19 2.66
C ALA A 266 0.29 -0.23 1.39
N LEU A 267 -0.42 -1.33 1.15
CA LEU A 267 -1.39 -1.44 0.04
C LEU A 267 -2.65 -0.57 0.24
N LYS A 268 -3.07 -0.34 1.48
CA LYS A 268 -4.18 0.57 1.81
C LYS A 268 -3.79 2.05 1.67
N THR A 269 -2.50 2.37 1.76
CA THR A 269 -2.00 3.75 1.87
C THR A 269 -0.89 4.07 0.88
N THR A 270 -0.96 3.51 -0.34
CA THR A 270 0.04 3.74 -1.38
C THR A 270 0.34 5.23 -1.56
N LYS A 271 1.61 5.57 -1.79
CA LYS A 271 2.05 6.95 -1.99
C LYS A 271 1.56 7.45 -3.36
N LYS A 272 1.31 8.75 -3.48
CA LYS A 272 1.20 9.41 -4.79
C LYS A 272 2.60 9.52 -5.41
N PRO A 273 2.71 9.59 -6.75
CA PRO A 273 4.00 9.78 -7.41
C PRO A 273 4.71 11.07 -6.95
N THR A 274 3.96 12.12 -6.61
CA THR A 274 4.50 13.40 -6.13
C THR A 274 5.03 13.37 -4.69
N GLN A 275 4.81 12.28 -3.95
CA GLN A 275 5.27 12.12 -2.56
C GLN A 275 6.60 11.37 -2.47
N VAL A 276 7.19 10.99 -3.60
CA VAL A 276 8.45 10.23 -3.65
C VAL A 276 9.47 10.92 -4.55
N HIS A 277 10.75 10.62 -4.33
CA HIS A 277 11.86 11.15 -5.11
C HIS A 277 12.60 10.02 -5.83
N SER A 278 12.80 10.18 -7.14
CA SER A 278 13.46 9.16 -7.98
C SER A 278 14.86 8.78 -7.49
N SER A 279 15.60 9.71 -6.87
CA SER A 279 16.93 9.48 -6.31
C SER A 279 16.97 8.44 -5.18
N SER A 280 15.83 8.13 -4.57
CA SER A 280 15.74 7.13 -3.51
C SER A 280 15.70 5.69 -4.03
N TYR A 281 15.52 5.48 -5.34
CA TYR A 281 15.22 4.15 -5.89
C TYR A 281 16.29 3.64 -6.83
N LYS A 282 16.62 2.35 -6.68
CA LYS A 282 17.53 1.60 -7.57
C LYS A 282 16.79 0.88 -8.69
N ALA A 283 15.50 0.64 -8.52
CA ALA A 283 14.65 0.09 -9.56
C ALA A 283 13.20 0.55 -9.40
N ILE A 284 12.46 0.47 -10.50
CA ILE A 284 11.01 0.60 -10.56
C ILE A 284 10.43 -0.71 -11.10
N TYR A 285 9.38 -1.21 -10.43
CA TYR A 285 8.72 -2.48 -10.74
C TYR A 285 7.24 -2.24 -10.99
N TYR A 286 6.78 -2.49 -12.21
CA TYR A 286 5.39 -2.39 -12.60
C TYR A 286 4.68 -3.74 -12.40
N VAL A 287 3.75 -3.74 -11.45
CA VAL A 287 2.89 -4.88 -11.12
C VAL A 287 1.80 -5.02 -12.19
N GLY A 288 1.44 -6.26 -12.53
CA GLY A 288 0.33 -6.56 -13.44
C GLY A 288 -1.02 -6.74 -12.74
N GLY A 289 -1.85 -7.57 -13.37
CA GLY A 289 -3.30 -7.55 -13.19
C GLY A 289 -3.97 -6.53 -14.12
N GLY A 290 -5.24 -6.78 -14.47
CA GLY A 290 -5.92 -6.01 -15.51
C GLY A 290 -6.08 -4.51 -15.21
N SER A 291 -5.96 -4.10 -13.95
CA SER A 291 -5.99 -2.68 -13.55
C SER A 291 -4.80 -1.88 -14.09
N ALA A 292 -3.66 -2.54 -14.35
CA ALA A 292 -2.43 -1.91 -14.83
C ALA A 292 -2.57 -1.29 -16.25
N MET A 293 -3.54 -1.77 -17.03
CA MET A 293 -3.87 -1.21 -18.36
C MET A 293 -4.40 0.23 -18.29
N PHE A 294 -4.84 0.68 -17.11
CA PHE A 294 -5.57 1.94 -16.94
C PHE A 294 -4.85 2.88 -15.98
N ASN A 295 -4.89 4.17 -16.30
CA ASN A 295 -4.32 5.30 -15.53
C ASN A 295 -2.79 5.29 -15.37
N VAL A 296 -2.16 4.15 -15.07
CA VAL A 296 -0.70 4.01 -14.93
C VAL A 296 0.04 4.39 -16.23
N PRO A 297 -0.33 3.88 -17.42
CA PRO A 297 0.45 4.12 -18.65
C PRO A 297 0.49 5.59 -19.09
N LYS A 298 -0.51 6.39 -18.67
CA LYS A 298 -0.66 7.80 -19.05
C LYS A 298 -0.28 8.77 -17.92
N ASN A 299 0.08 8.29 -16.74
CA ASN A 299 0.40 9.15 -15.60
C ASN A 299 1.80 9.77 -15.77
N LYS A 300 1.85 11.07 -16.07
CA LYS A 300 3.10 11.79 -16.35
C LYS A 300 4.09 11.78 -15.18
N GLU A 301 3.61 11.80 -13.94
CA GLU A 301 4.48 11.77 -12.76
C GLU A 301 5.16 10.40 -12.61
N ILE A 302 4.41 9.31 -12.81
CA ILE A 302 4.98 7.96 -12.84
C ILE A 302 5.99 7.82 -13.98
N GLN A 303 5.65 8.32 -15.18
CA GLN A 303 6.57 8.29 -16.32
C GLN A 303 7.87 9.04 -16.00
N LYS A 304 7.76 10.23 -15.39
CA LYS A 304 8.91 11.02 -14.96
C LYS A 304 9.77 10.28 -13.94
N LEU A 305 9.16 9.67 -12.92
CA LEU A 305 9.89 8.86 -11.93
C LEU A 305 10.65 7.72 -12.60
N ALA A 306 9.99 6.97 -13.49
CA ALA A 306 10.60 5.83 -14.18
C ALA A 306 11.81 6.25 -15.03
N ILE A 307 11.69 7.33 -15.79
CA ILE A 307 12.78 7.85 -16.63
C ILE A 307 13.90 8.46 -15.80
N ASP A 308 13.58 9.18 -14.72
CA ASP A 308 14.61 9.70 -13.82
C ASP A 308 15.37 8.57 -13.12
N ILE A 309 14.69 7.50 -12.68
CA ILE A 309 15.33 6.29 -12.13
C ILE A 309 16.23 5.67 -13.20
N TYR A 310 15.74 5.49 -14.42
CA TYR A 310 16.48 4.84 -15.49
C TYR A 310 17.67 5.66 -16.01
N GLU A 311 17.51 6.96 -16.28
CA GLU A 311 18.57 7.77 -16.89
C GLU A 311 19.51 8.40 -15.85
N LYS A 312 19.00 8.82 -14.69
CA LYS A 312 19.81 9.57 -13.70
C LYS A 312 20.37 8.71 -12.58
N GLN A 313 19.59 7.74 -12.10
CA GLN A 313 20.05 6.80 -11.06
C GLN A 313 20.67 5.54 -11.65
N GLU A 314 20.66 5.46 -12.98
CA GLU A 314 21.02 4.28 -13.73
C GLU A 314 20.34 3.01 -13.21
N GLY A 315 19.10 3.14 -12.72
CA GLY A 315 18.32 2.07 -12.12
C GLY A 315 17.66 1.14 -13.14
N VAL A 316 17.01 0.09 -12.65
CA VAL A 316 16.33 -0.90 -13.49
C VAL A 316 14.86 -0.52 -13.68
N ILE A 317 14.37 -0.58 -14.92
CA ILE A 317 12.92 -0.62 -15.19
C ILE A 317 12.53 -2.08 -15.32
N SER A 318 11.54 -2.50 -14.54
CA SER A 318 11.03 -3.86 -14.59
C SER A 318 9.51 -3.91 -14.62
N ALA A 319 8.93 -4.89 -15.31
CA ALA A 319 7.48 -5.04 -15.44
C ALA A 319 7.09 -6.49 -15.65
N VAL A 320 5.95 -6.91 -15.09
CA VAL A 320 5.42 -8.27 -15.30
C VAL A 320 3.98 -8.22 -15.79
N CYS A 321 3.57 -9.21 -16.61
CA CYS A 321 2.18 -9.39 -17.02
C CYS A 321 1.63 -8.12 -17.69
N HIS A 322 0.45 -7.63 -17.27
CA HIS A 322 -0.12 -6.35 -17.70
C HIS A 322 0.62 -5.12 -17.17
N GLY A 323 1.53 -5.27 -16.20
CA GLY A 323 2.38 -4.18 -15.70
C GLY A 323 3.24 -3.59 -16.80
N THR A 324 3.54 -4.38 -17.84
CA THR A 324 4.20 -3.93 -19.08
C THR A 324 3.48 -2.76 -19.74
N ALA A 325 2.16 -2.65 -19.58
CA ALA A 325 1.38 -1.48 -20.01
C ALA A 325 1.96 -0.16 -19.48
N GLY A 326 2.52 -0.16 -18.25
CA GLY A 326 3.12 1.01 -17.63
C GLY A 326 4.39 1.52 -18.30
N ILE A 327 5.06 0.69 -19.12
CA ILE A 327 6.33 1.04 -19.75
C ILE A 327 6.21 1.36 -21.25
N VAL A 328 5.11 0.97 -21.92
CA VAL A 328 5.03 1.04 -23.40
C VAL A 328 5.05 2.47 -23.95
N PHE A 329 4.68 3.47 -23.16
CA PHE A 329 4.69 4.89 -23.55
C PHE A 329 5.84 5.70 -22.94
N LEU A 330 6.75 5.06 -22.18
CA LEU A 330 7.88 5.74 -21.59
C LEU A 330 8.83 6.24 -22.67
N LYS A 331 9.20 7.52 -22.59
CA LYS A 331 10.16 8.16 -23.49
C LYS A 331 11.38 8.63 -22.72
N LYS A 332 12.56 8.30 -23.22
CA LYS A 332 13.85 8.82 -22.76
C LYS A 332 13.94 10.34 -22.98
N SER A 333 14.92 10.98 -22.35
CA SER A 333 15.24 12.40 -22.55
C SER A 333 15.48 12.77 -24.03
N ASN A 334 15.98 11.83 -24.84
CA ASN A 334 16.19 12.02 -26.27
C ASN A 334 14.90 11.88 -27.13
N GLY A 335 13.74 11.68 -26.51
CA GLY A 335 12.44 11.55 -27.17
C GLY A 335 12.10 10.15 -27.70
N GLU A 336 13.04 9.21 -27.70
CA GLU A 336 12.79 7.83 -28.11
C GLU A 336 12.08 7.04 -27.02
N TYR A 337 11.24 6.09 -27.43
CA TYR A 337 10.62 5.15 -26.50
C TYR A 337 11.67 4.28 -25.82
N VAL A 338 11.48 4.01 -24.52
CA VAL A 338 12.34 3.11 -23.73
C VAL A 338 12.39 1.70 -24.34
N VAL A 339 11.29 1.26 -24.94
CA VAL A 339 11.17 -0.05 -25.60
C VAL A 339 11.82 -0.11 -26.99
N LYS A 340 12.22 1.03 -27.58
CA LYS A 340 12.75 1.06 -28.95
C LYS A 340 14.04 0.25 -29.05
N ASN A 341 14.10 -0.66 -30.03
CA ASN A 341 15.19 -1.61 -30.27
C ASN A 341 15.49 -2.54 -29.09
N LYS A 342 14.59 -2.65 -28.12
CA LYS A 342 14.72 -3.53 -26.96
C LYS A 342 13.91 -4.81 -27.13
N ARG A 343 14.39 -5.89 -26.52
CA ARG A 343 13.60 -7.08 -26.28
C ARG A 343 12.67 -6.83 -25.10
N VAL A 344 11.40 -7.16 -25.27
CA VAL A 344 10.33 -6.90 -24.30
C VAL A 344 9.41 -8.10 -24.24
N ASN A 345 8.90 -8.38 -23.06
CA ASN A 345 7.87 -9.38 -22.77
C ASN A 345 6.74 -8.69 -21.97
N GLY A 346 5.61 -9.38 -21.79
CA GLY A 346 4.46 -8.97 -21.00
C GLY A 346 3.32 -9.96 -21.21
N PHE A 347 2.09 -9.61 -20.83
CA PHE A 347 0.91 -10.38 -21.19
C PHE A 347 0.34 -9.90 -22.54
N PRO A 348 0.58 -10.60 -23.67
CA PRO A 348 0.13 -10.14 -24.98
C PRO A 348 -1.38 -10.35 -25.14
N GLU A 349 -1.98 -9.56 -26.03
CA GLU A 349 -3.36 -9.74 -26.46
C GLU A 349 -3.65 -11.12 -27.08
N ASP A 350 -2.63 -11.87 -27.50
CA ASP A 350 -2.75 -13.23 -28.03
C ASP A 350 -3.12 -14.25 -26.94
N HIS A 351 -2.80 -13.93 -25.69
CA HIS A 351 -3.17 -14.72 -24.52
C HIS A 351 -4.52 -14.30 -23.91
N GLU A 352 -5.09 -13.21 -24.40
CA GLU A 352 -6.36 -12.69 -23.91
C GLU A 352 -7.56 -13.42 -24.49
N LYS A 353 -8.66 -13.46 -23.72
CA LYS A 353 -9.96 -13.93 -24.21
C LYS A 353 -10.63 -12.82 -25.01
N LYS A 354 -10.33 -12.75 -26.31
CA LYS A 354 -10.73 -11.66 -27.22
C LYS A 354 -12.25 -11.47 -27.36
N ASP A 355 -13.05 -12.48 -27.03
CA ASP A 355 -14.51 -12.44 -27.01
C ASP A 355 -15.08 -11.67 -25.79
N LYS A 356 -14.30 -11.55 -24.72
CA LYS A 356 -14.76 -11.01 -23.45
C LYS A 356 -14.85 -9.49 -23.48
N GLU A 357 -15.84 -8.97 -22.75
CA GLU A 357 -16.11 -7.53 -22.65
C GLU A 357 -14.93 -6.76 -22.04
N TYR A 358 -14.24 -7.32 -21.04
CA TYR A 358 -13.06 -6.67 -20.44
C TYR A 358 -11.93 -6.43 -21.46
N PHE A 359 -11.75 -7.34 -22.42
CA PHE A 359 -10.70 -7.19 -23.43
C PHE A 359 -11.03 -6.03 -24.38
N LYS A 360 -12.31 -5.90 -24.75
CA LYS A 360 -12.81 -4.82 -25.61
C LYS A 360 -12.67 -3.44 -24.96
N SER A 361 -12.57 -3.39 -23.62
CA SER A 361 -12.37 -2.14 -22.90
C SER A 361 -10.89 -1.73 -22.79
N PHE A 362 -9.94 -2.53 -23.28
CA PHE A 362 -8.52 -2.17 -23.20
C PHE A 362 -8.22 -0.92 -24.03
N PRO A 363 -7.50 0.07 -23.48
CA PRO A 363 -7.24 1.32 -24.18
C PRO A 363 -6.20 1.18 -25.31
N PHE A 364 -5.44 0.09 -25.30
CA PHE A 364 -4.46 -0.32 -26.29
C PHE A 364 -4.08 -1.79 -26.07
N LEU A 365 -3.29 -2.37 -26.98
CA LEU A 365 -2.83 -3.76 -26.89
C LEU A 365 -1.30 -3.76 -26.68
N ILE A 366 -0.83 -4.42 -25.61
CA ILE A 366 0.55 -4.29 -25.14
C ILE A 366 1.56 -4.64 -26.24
N ARG A 367 1.43 -5.81 -26.88
CA ARG A 367 2.40 -6.27 -27.87
C ARG A 367 2.45 -5.34 -29.07
N LYS A 368 1.29 -5.07 -29.69
CA LYS A 368 1.19 -4.14 -30.82
C LYS A 368 1.76 -2.76 -30.50
N THR A 369 1.52 -2.23 -29.29
CA THR A 369 2.06 -0.92 -28.91
C THR A 369 3.58 -0.96 -28.77
N VAL A 370 4.15 -2.00 -28.15
CA VAL A 370 5.61 -2.19 -28.07
C VAL A 370 6.22 -2.26 -29.48
N GLU A 371 5.66 -3.10 -30.36
CA GLU A 371 6.13 -3.26 -31.74
C GLU A 371 6.02 -1.94 -32.53
N SER A 372 4.92 -1.20 -32.39
CA SER A 372 4.73 0.10 -33.05
C SER A 372 5.73 1.17 -32.58
N HIS A 373 6.27 1.04 -31.38
CA HIS A 373 7.31 1.91 -30.84
C HIS A 373 8.73 1.39 -31.12
N GLY A 374 8.86 0.38 -31.99
CA GLY A 374 10.13 -0.18 -32.45
C GLY A 374 10.75 -1.20 -31.48
N GLY A 375 10.00 -1.68 -30.49
CA GLY A 375 10.43 -2.79 -29.63
C GLY A 375 10.21 -4.15 -30.28
N LYS A 376 10.91 -5.17 -29.79
CA LYS A 376 10.78 -6.56 -30.22
C LYS A 376 10.09 -7.34 -29.11
N PHE A 377 8.86 -7.77 -29.35
CA PHE A 377 8.06 -8.44 -28.33
C PHE A 377 8.23 -9.97 -28.45
N PHE A 378 8.70 -10.61 -27.38
CA PHE A 378 8.88 -12.06 -27.30
C PHE A 378 7.97 -12.60 -26.20
N TYR A 379 7.28 -13.70 -26.47
CA TYR A 379 6.42 -14.39 -25.52
C TYR A 379 6.41 -15.89 -25.86
N SER A 380 6.12 -16.71 -24.85
CA SER A 380 5.95 -18.16 -24.99
C SER A 380 4.51 -18.55 -24.65
N ASN A 381 4.20 -19.83 -24.49
CA ASN A 381 2.85 -20.25 -24.13
C ASN A 381 2.42 -19.66 -22.76
N VAL A 382 1.12 -19.41 -22.57
CA VAL A 382 0.53 -18.79 -21.35
C VAL A 382 1.08 -19.33 -20.03
N SER A 383 1.27 -20.64 -19.92
CA SER A 383 1.67 -21.32 -18.69
C SER A 383 3.18 -21.31 -18.41
N GLU A 384 3.99 -20.86 -19.36
CA GLU A 384 5.45 -20.93 -19.27
C GLU A 384 6.03 -19.71 -18.56
N GLU A 385 7.12 -19.94 -17.81
CA GLU A 385 7.99 -18.89 -17.31
C GLU A 385 8.74 -18.25 -18.49
N HIS A 386 8.67 -16.92 -18.64
CA HIS A 386 9.39 -16.21 -19.68
C HIS A 386 9.77 -14.80 -19.21
N VAL A 387 11.07 -14.50 -19.26
CA VAL A 387 11.64 -13.20 -18.94
C VAL A 387 12.57 -12.74 -20.05
N GLU A 388 12.38 -11.52 -20.52
CA GLU A 388 13.31 -10.82 -21.41
C GLU A 388 14.15 -9.82 -20.59
N VAL A 389 15.47 -9.92 -20.74
CA VAL A 389 16.46 -9.04 -20.11
C VAL A 389 17.22 -8.30 -21.20
N ASP A 390 17.10 -6.99 -21.27
CA ASP A 390 17.82 -6.17 -22.25
C ASP A 390 18.46 -4.95 -21.58
N GLY A 391 19.68 -5.15 -21.07
CA GLY A 391 20.38 -4.16 -20.25
C GLY A 391 19.64 -3.95 -18.93
N ARG A 392 19.14 -2.73 -18.71
CA ARG A 392 18.42 -2.33 -17.48
C ARG A 392 16.89 -2.32 -17.66
N LEU A 393 16.39 -2.98 -18.72
CA LEU A 393 14.97 -3.25 -18.93
C LEU A 393 14.73 -4.75 -18.75
N VAL A 394 13.92 -5.12 -17.76
CA VAL A 394 13.61 -6.53 -17.43
C VAL A 394 12.10 -6.74 -17.44
N THR A 395 11.61 -7.63 -18.30
CA THR A 395 10.16 -7.82 -18.45
C THR A 395 9.76 -9.28 -18.41
N GLY A 396 8.62 -9.60 -17.79
CA GLY A 396 8.16 -10.96 -17.57
C GLY A 396 6.69 -11.18 -17.98
N GLN A 397 6.35 -12.42 -18.31
CA GLN A 397 5.08 -12.72 -18.97
C GLN A 397 3.87 -12.76 -18.05
N SER A 398 4.04 -13.34 -16.87
CA SER A 398 2.94 -13.76 -15.99
C SER A 398 3.44 -13.93 -14.55
N PRO A 399 2.57 -14.23 -13.56
CA PRO A 399 3.00 -14.50 -12.19
C PRO A 399 4.13 -15.54 -12.08
N ALA A 400 4.11 -16.58 -12.92
CA ALA A 400 5.15 -17.61 -12.95
C ALA A 400 6.55 -17.05 -13.29
N SER A 401 6.61 -15.90 -13.95
CA SER A 401 7.87 -15.23 -14.36
C SER A 401 8.46 -14.33 -13.29
N VAL A 402 7.71 -14.01 -12.21
CA VAL A 402 8.15 -13.09 -11.16
C VAL A 402 9.46 -13.54 -10.50
N PRO A 403 9.65 -14.82 -10.11
CA PRO A 403 10.87 -15.22 -9.43
C PRO A 403 12.14 -15.01 -10.27
N LYS A 404 12.09 -15.38 -11.56
CA LYS A 404 13.22 -15.15 -12.48
C LYS A 404 13.43 -13.67 -12.73
N LEU A 405 12.36 -12.91 -12.97
CA LEU A 405 12.45 -11.46 -13.20
C LEU A 405 13.14 -10.76 -12.01
N VAL A 406 12.72 -11.04 -10.79
CA VAL A 406 13.27 -10.39 -9.59
C VAL A 406 14.74 -10.76 -9.39
N ARG A 407 15.13 -12.02 -9.63
CA ARG A 407 16.54 -12.43 -9.60
C ARG A 407 17.39 -11.63 -10.60
N GLU A 408 16.92 -11.44 -11.82
CA GLU A 408 17.64 -10.65 -12.83
C GLU A 408 17.75 -9.17 -12.43
N VAL A 409 16.68 -8.58 -11.89
CA VAL A 409 16.71 -7.20 -11.38
C VAL A 409 17.76 -7.05 -10.27
N ILE A 410 17.80 -7.99 -9.31
CA ILE A 410 18.79 -8.00 -8.22
C ILE A 410 20.21 -8.16 -8.77
N ASN A 411 20.44 -9.08 -9.71
CA ASN A 411 21.74 -9.30 -10.34
C ASN A 411 22.26 -8.04 -11.04
N ILE A 412 21.39 -7.33 -11.77
CA ILE A 412 21.74 -6.08 -12.45
C ILE A 412 22.09 -4.98 -11.43
N MET A 413 21.37 -4.90 -10.30
CA MET A 413 21.67 -3.92 -9.26
C MET A 413 22.97 -4.22 -8.51
N ASN A 414 23.31 -5.50 -8.31
CA ASN A 414 24.50 -5.93 -7.57
C ASN A 414 25.78 -6.00 -8.43
N SER A 415 25.67 -5.90 -9.75
CA SER A 415 26.82 -5.90 -10.68
C SER A 415 27.39 -4.50 -10.93
N LYS A 416 26.93 -3.50 -10.19
CA LYS A 416 27.40 -2.12 -10.17
C LYS A 416 28.14 -1.84 -8.88
#